data_AF-X1ITH5-F1
#
_entry.id   AF-X1ITH5-F1
#
_cell.length_a   1.000
_cell.length_b   1.000
_cell.length_c   1.000
_cell.angle_alpha   90.00
_cell.angle_beta   90.00
_cell.angle_gamma   90.00
#
_symmetry.space_group_name_H-M   'P 1'
#
loop_
_entity.id
_entity.type
_entity.pdbx_description
1 polymer ?
#
loop_
_entity_poly.entity_id
_entity_poly.type
_entity_poly.pdbx_seq_one_letter_code
_entity_poly.pdbx_strand_id
1 'polypeptide(L)'
;MPIAFVSDYPPRCCGIATFTHDLCESVAKAGARKYDIFTVAMNDVPGGYPYSPRVRFEVRQSVQADYRLAAEFLNIRQVSAVCLQHEYGIFGGICGAHILALLRRLRRPLVTTLHTVLKEPSDQQLLVLKEIGRLSDRMIVMSDMAGSILQEVYDVPEEKVA
;
A
#
# COMPACT_ATOMS: atom_id res chain seq x y z
N MET A 1 -0.13 -11.05 -16.45
CA MET A 1 -1.11 -10.63 -15.42
C MET A 1 -0.55 -9.44 -14.66
N PRO A 2 -1.19 -8.27 -14.63
CA PRO A 2 -0.60 -7.10 -13.98
C PRO A 2 -0.76 -7.13 -12.46
N ILE A 3 0.30 -6.79 -11.73
CA ILE A 3 0.29 -6.60 -10.27
C ILE A 3 0.81 -5.19 -10.00
N ALA A 4 0.06 -4.44 -9.19
CA ALA A 4 0.41 -3.07 -8.85
C ALA A 4 0.89 -2.97 -7.40
N PHE A 5 1.97 -2.23 -7.18
CA PHE A 5 2.41 -1.84 -5.85
C PHE A 5 1.97 -0.40 -5.57
N VAL A 6 1.52 -0.10 -4.35
CA VAL A 6 1.13 1.26 -3.93
C VAL A 6 1.95 1.61 -2.70
N SER A 7 2.88 2.57 -2.84
CA SER A 7 3.88 2.87 -1.82
C SER A 7 4.73 4.10 -2.20
N ASP A 8 5.76 4.37 -1.41
CA ASP A 8 6.96 5.06 -1.84
C ASP A 8 7.78 4.23 -2.83
N TYR A 9 8.60 4.91 -3.63
CA TYR A 9 9.47 4.26 -4.61
C TYR A 9 10.73 5.09 -4.87
N PRO A 10 11.88 4.49 -5.22
CA PRO A 10 13.08 5.24 -5.59
C PRO A 10 12.80 6.10 -6.83
N PRO A 11 13.29 7.35 -6.90
CA PRO A 11 14.45 7.86 -6.16
C PRO A 11 14.13 8.59 -4.85
N ARG A 12 12.90 8.46 -4.30
CA ARG A 12 12.63 8.89 -2.93
C ARG A 12 13.54 8.08 -1.97
N CYS A 13 14.41 8.76 -1.24
CA CYS A 13 15.38 8.12 -0.35
C CYS A 13 14.76 7.79 1.02
N CYS A 14 14.00 6.71 1.10
CA CYS A 14 13.48 6.17 2.36
C CYS A 14 13.53 4.64 2.37
N GLY A 15 13.48 4.03 3.56
CA GLY A 15 13.54 2.58 3.72
C GLY A 15 12.40 1.85 2.99
N ILE A 16 11.19 2.41 3.02
CA ILE A 16 10.02 1.81 2.36
C ILE A 16 10.13 1.88 0.83
N ALA A 17 10.72 2.94 0.27
CA ALA A 17 11.00 3.02 -1.15
C ALA A 17 11.92 1.87 -1.59
N THR A 18 13.04 1.67 -0.89
CA THR A 18 13.97 0.56 -1.15
C THR A 18 13.28 -0.79 -1.01
N PHE A 19 12.53 -1.00 0.09
CA PHE A 19 11.77 -2.23 0.29
C PHE A 19 10.81 -2.52 -0.86
N THR A 20 10.06 -1.51 -1.30
CA THR A 20 9.09 -1.63 -2.39
C THR A 20 9.80 -1.98 -3.70
N HIS A 21 10.95 -1.37 -3.99
CA HIS A 21 11.76 -1.71 -5.15
C HIS A 21 12.22 -3.17 -5.13
N ASP A 22 12.84 -3.60 -4.03
CA ASP A 22 13.35 -4.97 -3.89
C ASP A 22 12.24 -6.01 -3.98
N LEU A 23 11.06 -5.72 -3.39
CA LEU A 23 9.89 -6.57 -3.49
C LEU A 23 9.36 -6.65 -4.92
N CYS A 24 9.27 -5.52 -5.64
CA CYS A 24 8.86 -5.51 -7.05
C CYS A 24 9.76 -6.39 -7.90
N GLU A 25 11.08 -6.25 -7.76
CA GLU A 25 12.05 -7.01 -8.55
C GLU A 25 12.05 -8.50 -8.17
N SER A 26 11.89 -8.81 -6.88
CA SER A 26 11.80 -10.19 -6.39
C SER A 26 10.55 -10.89 -6.93
N VAL A 27 9.39 -10.24 -6.91
CA VAL A 27 8.14 -10.78 -7.47
C VAL A 27 8.23 -10.92 -8.98
N ALA A 28 8.81 -9.94 -9.69
CA ALA A 28 9.01 -10.02 -11.13
C ALA A 28 9.91 -11.21 -11.52
N LYS A 29 10.99 -11.44 -10.75
CA LYS A 29 11.91 -12.56 -10.92
C LYS A 29 11.25 -13.90 -10.62
N ALA A 30 10.58 -14.03 -9.48
CA ALA A 30 9.88 -15.25 -9.08
C ALA A 30 8.75 -15.63 -10.05
N GLY A 31 8.07 -14.61 -10.60
CA GLY A 31 7.03 -14.80 -11.61
C GLY A 31 7.54 -15.20 -12.99
N ALA A 32 8.86 -15.30 -13.23
CA ALA A 32 9.45 -15.65 -14.51
C ALA A 32 8.84 -14.88 -15.70
N ARG A 33 8.62 -13.56 -15.54
CA ARG A 33 7.97 -12.65 -16.53
C ARG A 33 6.48 -12.90 -16.80
N LYS A 34 5.81 -13.79 -16.07
CA LYS A 34 4.35 -13.98 -16.13
C LYS A 34 3.57 -12.75 -15.66
N TYR A 35 4.17 -11.98 -14.74
CA TYR A 35 3.57 -10.80 -14.15
C TYR A 35 4.09 -9.51 -14.77
N ASP A 36 3.17 -8.60 -15.07
CA ASP A 36 3.49 -7.23 -15.45
C ASP A 36 3.48 -6.37 -14.17
N ILE A 37 4.67 -6.12 -13.62
CA ILE A 37 4.84 -5.44 -12.34
C ILE A 37 5.04 -3.93 -12.54
N PHE A 38 4.25 -3.14 -11.82
CA PHE A 38 4.40 -1.68 -11.78
C PHE A 38 4.02 -1.08 -10.43
N THR A 39 4.37 0.18 -10.25
CA THR A 39 4.15 0.93 -9.00
C THR A 39 3.30 2.17 -9.24
N VAL A 40 2.43 2.45 -8.28
CA VAL A 40 1.77 3.73 -8.03
C VAL A 40 2.54 4.40 -6.90
N ALA A 41 3.34 5.41 -7.23
CA ALA A 41 4.28 6.02 -6.28
C ALA A 41 3.69 7.24 -5.58
N MET A 42 3.96 7.39 -4.29
CA MET A 42 3.62 8.60 -3.53
C MET A 42 4.71 9.67 -3.72
N ASN A 43 4.28 10.90 -3.99
CA ASN A 43 5.12 12.08 -4.10
C ASN A 43 4.86 13.02 -2.91
N ASP A 44 5.94 13.40 -2.22
CA ASP A 44 5.94 14.36 -1.13
C ASP A 44 6.45 15.75 -1.53
N VAL A 45 7.05 15.88 -2.71
CA VAL A 45 7.56 17.15 -3.26
C VAL A 45 6.77 17.64 -4.49
N PRO A 46 6.68 18.97 -4.68
CA PRO A 46 6.17 19.54 -5.94
C PRO A 46 6.99 19.06 -7.14
N GLY A 47 6.30 18.64 -8.21
CA GLY A 47 6.95 18.15 -9.43
C GLY A 47 7.36 16.67 -9.40
N GLY A 48 7.23 16.00 -8.25
CA GLY A 48 7.51 14.57 -8.11
C GLY A 48 9.00 14.23 -8.25
N TYR A 49 9.26 13.01 -8.69
CA TYR A 49 10.61 12.47 -8.84
C TYR A 49 10.86 11.95 -10.26
N PRO A 50 12.13 11.85 -10.72
CA PRO A 50 12.46 11.24 -12.00
C PRO A 50 12.38 9.70 -11.90
N TYR A 51 11.17 9.18 -11.77
CA TYR A 51 10.91 7.77 -11.63
C TYR A 51 11.29 6.97 -12.88
N SER A 52 11.68 5.70 -12.68
CA SER A 52 11.85 4.76 -13.78
C SER A 52 10.48 4.34 -14.36
N PRO A 53 10.45 3.68 -15.54
CA PRO A 53 9.21 3.14 -16.12
C PRO A 53 8.47 2.10 -15.25
N ARG A 54 9.06 1.68 -14.12
CA ARG A 54 8.36 0.87 -13.12
C ARG A 54 7.21 1.65 -12.49
N VAL A 55 7.36 2.96 -12.29
CA VAL A 55 6.27 3.82 -11.82
C VAL A 55 5.41 4.21 -13.00
N ARG A 56 4.11 3.91 -12.92
CA ARG A 56 3.14 4.18 -13.99
C ARG A 56 2.03 5.12 -13.61
N PHE A 57 1.99 5.50 -12.33
CA PHE A 57 1.07 6.50 -11.81
C PHE A 57 1.72 7.13 -10.58
N GLU A 58 1.52 8.44 -10.43
CA GLU A 58 2.06 9.21 -9.33
C GLU A 58 0.91 9.84 -8.54
N VAL A 59 1.01 9.85 -7.22
CA VAL A 59 0.00 10.41 -6.33
C VAL A 59 0.67 11.47 -5.47
N ARG A 60 0.21 12.72 -5.57
CA ARG A 60 0.66 13.76 -4.63
C ARG A 60 0.04 13.46 -3.26
N GLN A 61 0.87 13.20 -2.26
CA GLN A 61 0.41 12.70 -0.95
C GLN A 61 -0.65 13.61 -0.30
N SER A 62 -0.52 14.93 -0.48
CA SER A 62 -1.43 15.93 0.08
C SER A 62 -2.72 16.13 -0.71
N VAL A 63 -2.85 15.55 -1.91
CA VAL A 63 -3.98 15.77 -2.82
C VAL A 63 -4.90 14.54 -2.82
N GLN A 64 -5.94 14.56 -2.00
CA GLN A 64 -6.88 13.45 -1.88
C GLN A 64 -7.57 13.05 -3.20
N ALA A 65 -7.69 13.98 -4.17
CA ALA A 65 -8.23 13.67 -5.50
C ALA A 65 -7.37 12.67 -6.29
N ASP A 66 -6.04 12.72 -6.12
CA ASP A 66 -5.11 11.84 -6.83
C ASP A 66 -5.30 10.37 -6.39
N TYR A 67 -5.63 10.13 -5.12
CA TYR A 67 -5.96 8.80 -4.61
C TYR A 67 -7.20 8.20 -5.30
N ARG A 68 -8.20 9.03 -5.60
CA ARG A 68 -9.39 8.58 -6.34
C ARG A 68 -9.05 8.24 -7.79
N LEU A 69 -8.23 9.07 -8.43
CA LEU A 69 -7.75 8.81 -9.79
C LEU A 69 -6.89 7.54 -9.87
N ALA A 70 -6.04 7.30 -8.87
CA ALA A 70 -5.26 6.08 -8.77
C ALA A 70 -6.14 4.83 -8.65
N ALA A 71 -7.25 4.89 -7.88
CA ALA A 71 -8.20 3.78 -7.82
C ALA A 71 -8.82 3.47 -9.20
N GLU A 72 -9.26 4.51 -9.93
CA GLU A 72 -9.81 4.31 -11.28
C GLU A 72 -8.76 3.77 -12.26
N PHE A 73 -7.53 4.28 -12.20
CA PHE A 73 -6.42 3.77 -12.99
C PHE A 73 -6.18 2.26 -12.74
N LEU A 74 -6.12 1.84 -11.47
CA LEU A 74 -5.95 0.43 -11.09
C LEU A 74 -7.14 -0.43 -11.55
N ASN A 75 -8.36 0.09 -11.41
CA ASN A 75 -9.58 -0.58 -11.84
C ASN A 75 -9.60 -0.80 -13.37
N ILE A 76 -9.28 0.24 -14.15
CA ILE A 76 -9.25 0.19 -15.62
C ILE A 76 -8.15 -0.75 -16.13
N ARG A 77 -6.99 -0.77 -15.47
CA ARG A 77 -5.85 -1.65 -15.82
C ARG A 77 -6.10 -3.13 -15.53
N GLN A 78 -7.22 -3.47 -14.90
CA GLN A 78 -7.58 -4.83 -14.55
C GLN A 78 -6.47 -5.60 -13.83
N VAL A 79 -5.83 -4.93 -12.86
CA VAL A 79 -4.76 -5.55 -12.06
C VAL A 79 -5.30 -6.77 -11.33
N SER A 80 -4.52 -7.85 -11.34
CA SER A 80 -4.87 -9.11 -10.68
C SER A 80 -4.76 -9.00 -9.16
N ALA A 81 -3.89 -8.12 -8.66
CA ALA A 81 -3.77 -7.75 -7.26
C ALA A 81 -3.14 -6.37 -7.11
N VAL A 82 -3.46 -5.71 -6.00
CA VAL A 82 -2.81 -4.50 -5.50
C VAL A 82 -2.06 -4.85 -4.21
N CYS A 83 -0.76 -4.56 -4.18
CA CYS A 83 0.11 -4.75 -3.03
C CYS A 83 0.38 -3.37 -2.39
N LEU A 84 -0.37 -3.05 -1.33
CA LEU A 84 -0.19 -1.82 -0.56
C LEU A 84 0.96 -2.00 0.44
N GLN A 85 1.91 -1.09 0.46
CA GLN A 85 2.89 -0.98 1.54
C GLN A 85 2.45 0.15 2.46
N HIS A 86 2.09 -0.18 3.69
CA HIS A 86 1.54 0.79 4.62
C HIS A 86 2.50 1.09 5.77
N GLU A 87 2.71 2.39 5.95
CA GLU A 87 3.27 3.02 7.13
C GLU A 87 2.59 4.39 7.30
N TYR A 88 2.42 4.85 8.54
CA TYR A 88 1.64 6.06 8.85
C TYR A 88 2.17 7.34 8.18
N GLY A 89 3.44 7.38 7.79
CA GLY A 89 4.08 8.54 7.16
C GLY A 89 4.04 8.59 5.63
N ILE A 90 3.58 7.53 4.96
CA ILE A 90 3.63 7.42 3.49
C ILE A 90 2.49 8.22 2.84
N PHE A 91 1.29 8.09 3.41
CA PHE A 91 0.09 8.66 2.83
C PHE A 91 -0.27 9.97 3.52
N GLY A 92 -0.84 10.91 2.79
CA GLY A 92 -1.29 12.16 3.40
C GLY A 92 -2.52 12.00 4.28
N GLY A 93 -2.91 13.11 4.89
CA GLY A 93 -3.98 13.14 5.88
C GLY A 93 -3.53 12.62 7.24
N ILE A 94 -4.42 12.73 8.21
CA ILE A 94 -4.15 12.32 9.58
C ILE A 94 -3.92 10.81 9.62
N CYS A 95 -2.76 10.38 10.11
CA CYS A 95 -2.36 8.97 10.19
C CYS A 95 -2.46 8.21 8.85
N GLY A 96 -2.24 8.88 7.72
CA GLY A 96 -2.30 8.27 6.39
C GLY A 96 -3.71 8.09 5.82
N ALA A 97 -4.75 8.67 6.45
CA ALA A 97 -6.15 8.45 6.09
C ALA A 97 -6.52 8.76 4.62
N HIS A 98 -5.72 9.50 3.86
CA HIS A 98 -5.98 9.72 2.43
C HIS A 98 -6.00 8.41 1.62
N ILE A 99 -5.24 7.39 2.04
CA ILE A 99 -5.24 6.09 1.35
C ILE A 99 -6.63 5.47 1.27
N LEU A 100 -7.48 5.71 2.27
CA LEU A 100 -8.85 5.21 2.31
C LEU A 100 -9.70 5.73 1.15
N ALA A 101 -9.36 6.89 0.57
CA ALA A 101 -10.05 7.41 -0.61
C ALA A 101 -9.83 6.52 -1.85
N LEU A 102 -8.65 5.90 -1.95
CA LEU A 102 -8.29 4.91 -2.97
C LEU A 102 -8.94 3.56 -2.62
N LEU A 103 -8.66 3.02 -1.43
CA LEU A 103 -9.05 1.66 -1.06
C LEU A 103 -10.56 1.43 -1.12
N ARG A 104 -11.38 2.41 -0.70
CA ARG A 104 -12.85 2.31 -0.77
C ARG A 104 -13.42 2.26 -2.19
N ARG A 105 -12.62 2.64 -3.20
CA ARG A 105 -13.00 2.63 -4.63
C ARG A 105 -12.33 1.49 -5.39
N LEU A 106 -11.41 0.79 -4.75
CA LEU A 106 -10.69 -0.31 -5.38
C LEU A 106 -11.64 -1.50 -5.55
N ARG A 107 -11.71 -2.03 -6.77
CA ARG A 107 -12.54 -3.20 -7.13
C ARG A 107 -11.67 -4.40 -7.48
N ARG A 108 -10.45 -4.42 -6.96
CA ARG A 108 -9.39 -5.39 -7.25
C ARG A 108 -8.88 -5.98 -5.93
N PRO A 109 -8.38 -7.22 -5.93
CA PRO A 109 -7.86 -7.83 -4.71
C PRO A 109 -6.75 -6.98 -4.08
N LEU A 110 -6.81 -6.78 -2.77
CA LEU A 110 -5.91 -5.96 -1.99
C LEU A 110 -5.13 -6.82 -0.98
N VAL A 111 -3.81 -6.78 -1.09
CA VAL A 111 -2.87 -7.32 -0.11
C VAL A 111 -2.13 -6.16 0.53
N THR A 112 -2.23 -6.00 1.84
CA THR A 112 -1.60 -4.89 2.56
C THR A 112 -0.46 -5.41 3.44
N THR A 113 0.77 -4.96 3.17
CA THR A 113 1.91 -5.16 4.06
C THR A 113 1.97 -4.03 5.07
N LEU A 114 1.98 -4.37 6.35
CA LEU A 114 2.08 -3.41 7.45
C LEU A 114 3.53 -3.35 7.96
N HIS A 115 4.17 -2.20 7.75
CA HIS A 115 5.53 -1.94 8.26
C HIS A 115 5.54 -1.47 9.72
N THR A 116 4.39 -1.05 10.24
CA THR A 116 4.22 -0.68 11.64
C THR A 116 2.85 -1.11 12.13
N VAL A 117 2.81 -1.87 13.22
CA VAL A 117 1.60 -2.26 13.95
C VAL A 117 1.80 -1.85 15.41
N LEU A 118 0.96 -0.93 15.90
CA LEU A 118 1.09 -0.37 17.24
C LEU A 118 0.18 -1.13 18.21
N LYS A 119 0.72 -1.53 19.36
CA LYS A 119 -0.09 -2.15 20.44
C LYS A 119 -1.04 -1.15 21.10
N GLU A 120 -0.61 0.11 21.20
CA GLU A 120 -1.35 1.21 21.81
C GLU A 120 -1.53 2.34 20.78
N PRO A 121 -2.41 2.16 19.78
CA PRO A 121 -2.68 3.21 18.80
C PRO A 121 -3.47 4.36 19.41
N SER A 122 -3.29 5.57 18.87
CA SER A 122 -4.27 6.63 19.07
C SER A 122 -5.61 6.27 18.42
N ASP A 123 -6.70 6.93 18.82
CA ASP A 123 -8.03 6.72 18.22
C ASP A 123 -8.01 6.84 16.69
N GLN A 124 -7.23 7.79 16.16
CA GLN A 124 -7.12 8.01 14.72
C GLN A 124 -6.33 6.90 14.02
N GLN A 125 -5.23 6.44 14.62
CA GLN A 125 -4.45 5.31 14.10
C GLN A 125 -5.29 4.03 14.09
N LEU A 126 -6.04 3.79 15.17
CA LEU A 126 -6.95 2.67 15.31
C LEU A 126 -8.01 2.67 14.20
N LEU A 127 -8.72 3.79 14.03
CA LEU A 127 -9.76 3.93 13.02
C LEU A 127 -9.23 3.71 11.59
N VAL A 128 -8.08 4.28 11.27
CA VAL A 128 -7.48 4.12 9.94
C VAL A 128 -7.08 2.68 9.68
N LEU A 129 -6.34 2.05 10.61
CA LEU A 129 -5.83 0.70 10.39
C LEU A 129 -6.95 -0.35 10.38
N LYS A 130 -7.99 -0.20 11.22
CA LYS A 130 -9.18 -1.07 11.18
C LYS A 130 -9.88 -1.00 9.83
N GLU A 131 -10.04 0.19 9.27
CA GLU A 131 -10.65 0.35 7.94
C GLU A 131 -9.78 -0.25 6.83
N ILE A 132 -8.45 -0.11 6.91
CA ILE A 132 -7.52 -0.77 6.00
C ILE A 132 -7.67 -2.29 6.09
N GLY A 133 -7.73 -2.86 7.31
CA GLY A 133 -7.90 -4.30 7.52
C GLY A 133 -9.26 -4.81 7.02
N ARG A 134 -10.33 -4.02 7.17
CA ARG A 134 -11.65 -4.33 6.62
C ARG A 134 -11.62 -4.39 5.09
N LEU A 135 -10.94 -3.44 4.45
CA LEU A 135 -10.84 -3.31 2.99
C LEU A 135 -9.83 -4.28 2.35
N SER A 136 -8.90 -4.82 3.13
CA SER A 136 -7.88 -5.76 2.64
C SER A 136 -8.41 -7.18 2.57
N ASP A 137 -8.05 -7.92 1.51
CA ASP A 137 -8.32 -9.35 1.39
C ASP A 137 -7.28 -10.15 2.21
N ARG A 138 -6.03 -9.69 2.23
CA ARG A 138 -4.94 -10.24 3.05
C ARG A 138 -4.08 -9.14 3.65
N MET A 139 -3.54 -9.41 4.82
CA MET A 139 -2.59 -8.54 5.51
C MET A 139 -1.31 -9.31 5.80
N ILE A 140 -0.17 -8.69 5.52
CA ILE A 140 1.16 -9.27 5.76
C ILE A 140 1.82 -8.48 6.88
N VAL A 141 2.34 -9.19 7.88
CA VAL A 141 3.12 -8.62 8.98
C VAL A 141 4.50 -9.29 9.08
N MET A 142 5.43 -8.64 9.76
CA MET A 142 6.82 -9.12 9.86
C MET A 142 7.08 -10.03 11.06
N SER A 143 6.09 -10.22 11.94
CA SER A 143 6.22 -11.05 13.13
C SER A 143 4.88 -11.58 13.63
N ASP A 144 4.92 -12.73 14.29
CA ASP A 144 3.74 -13.34 14.94
C ASP A 144 3.13 -12.38 15.97
N MET A 145 3.97 -11.64 16.71
CA MET A 145 3.51 -10.62 17.67
C MET A 145 2.67 -9.54 17.00
N ALA A 146 3.07 -9.05 15.83
CA ALA A 146 2.28 -8.08 15.08
C ALA A 146 0.95 -8.69 14.61
N GLY A 147 0.95 -9.99 14.26
CA GLY A 147 -0.27 -10.74 13.94
C GLY A 147 -1.23 -10.83 15.13
N SER A 148 -0.74 -11.14 16.33
CA SER A 148 -1.54 -11.12 17.55
C SER A 148 -2.12 -9.74 17.85
N ILE A 149 -1.32 -8.68 17.71
CA ILE A 149 -1.79 -7.30 17.91
C ILE A 149 -2.92 -6.96 16.91
N LEU A 150 -2.83 -7.38 15.64
CA LEU A 150 -3.89 -7.15 14.66
C LEU A 150 -5.22 -7.78 15.05
N GLN A 151 -5.18 -8.98 15.64
CA GLN A 151 -6.38 -9.66 16.13
C GLN A 151 -6.93 -8.97 17.39
N GLU A 152 -6.08 -8.74 18.38
CA GLU A 152 -6.48 -8.26 19.71
C GLU A 152 -6.90 -6.78 19.74
N VAL A 153 -6.23 -5.92 18.97
CA VAL A 153 -6.42 -4.46 19.02
C VAL A 153 -7.24 -3.95 17.84
N TYR A 154 -7.08 -4.56 16.66
CA TYR A 154 -7.67 -4.06 15.42
C TYR A 154 -8.81 -4.94 14.89
N ASP A 155 -9.17 -6.02 15.58
CA ASP A 155 -10.22 -6.98 15.20
C ASP A 155 -10.05 -7.55 13.77
N VAL A 156 -8.80 -7.73 13.32
CA VAL A 156 -8.52 -8.34 12.02
C VAL A 156 -8.66 -9.86 12.16
N PRO A 157 -9.48 -10.53 11.33
CA PRO A 157 -9.62 -11.98 11.38
C PRO A 157 -8.30 -12.69 11.09
N GLU A 158 -8.00 -13.75 11.86
CA GLU A 158 -6.76 -14.52 11.74
C GLU A 158 -6.53 -15.03 10.32
N GLU A 159 -7.58 -15.47 9.62
CA GLU A 159 -7.50 -16.00 8.26
C GLU A 159 -7.03 -14.98 7.21
N LYS A 160 -7.08 -13.68 7.53
CA LYS A 160 -6.55 -12.62 6.68
C LYS A 160 -5.07 -12.37 6.90
N VAL A 161 -4.52 -12.74 8.05
CA VAL A 161 -3.14 -12.43 8.45
C VAL A 161 -2.19 -13.50 7.93
N ALA A 162 -1.05 -13.08 7.39
CA ALA A 162 0.03 -13.92 6.90
C ALA A 162 1.41 -13.39 7.30
#